data_AF-A0A2L0N0Q7-F1
#
_entry.id   AF-A0A2L0N0Q7-F1
#
_cell.length_a   1.000
_cell.length_b   1.000
_cell.length_c   1.000
_cell.angle_alpha   90.00
_cell.angle_beta   90.00
_cell.angle_gamma   90.00
#
_symmetry.space_group_name_H-M   'P 1'
#
loop_
_entity.id
_entity.type
_entity.pdbx_description
1 polymer ?
#
loop_
_entity_poly.entity_id
_entity_poly.type
_entity_poly.pdbx_seq_one_letter_code
_entity_poly.pdbx_strand_id
1 'polypeptide(L)'
;MFRSGAVGLLADASTTLTSTTTLPAAPGSATSPAPAPSPTAPALPQLDLRIPTSAQEVSDTTKQAAGWFDSHWQDWLAGGVRIVFIIVLALVLRAVVRKLITQLITRMTRPNDDDDEPTRLGGLLANTGVVNPERRQQRSEAIGSVLRSVASFTILGTAALMVLAALGVNLAPLLASAGVAGVAIGFGARNLVTDFLSGVFMIMEDQYGVGDEIDTGVATGTVLEVGLRVTKLRGAGGEIWYIRNGEVKRIANMSQGWSTASVDVQVGYKEDLVRVEALIQETAETLAKEAPFDELIWAPVSILGVESVAADSVVLRVEARTAPGKSLTVARALRQRLKAAFDLSGIKVKEEVAPAAGAAGAAAGTAAMVVATTAADAAPPSALADPTSPRYLATAPIPAPVKPADDAGAKSP
;
A
#
# COMPACT_ATOMS: atom_id res chain seq x y z
N MET A 1 18.92 -50.30 -14.77
CA MET A 1 17.72 -51.08 -14.39
C MET A 1 16.51 -50.19 -14.69
N PHE A 2 15.76 -50.42 -15.79
CA PHE A 2 14.56 -51.28 -15.89
C PHE A 2 13.42 -50.82 -14.95
N ARG A 3 12.16 -50.53 -15.35
CA ARG A 3 11.40 -50.56 -16.64
C ARG A 3 10.21 -49.56 -16.51
N SER A 4 9.67 -48.90 -17.56
CA SER A 4 8.55 -49.31 -18.45
C SER A 4 7.30 -49.85 -17.71
N GLY A 5 6.02 -49.52 -17.98
CA GLY A 5 5.38 -48.73 -19.05
C GLY A 5 4.21 -49.50 -19.72
N ALA A 6 2.95 -49.05 -19.60
CA ALA A 6 1.72 -49.48 -20.32
C ALA A 6 0.55 -48.51 -19.94
N VAL A 7 -0.41 -48.01 -20.76
CA VAL A 7 -1.03 -48.32 -22.08
C VAL A 7 -2.29 -49.21 -22.02
N GLY A 8 -3.39 -48.76 -22.65
CA GLY A 8 -4.63 -49.52 -22.98
C GLY A 8 -5.87 -49.13 -22.13
N LEU A 9 -7.06 -48.69 -22.57
CA LEU A 9 -7.79 -48.48 -23.86
C LEU A 9 -9.04 -49.39 -24.04
N LEU A 10 -10.24 -48.76 -23.97
CA LEU A 10 -11.55 -49.08 -24.61
C LEU A 10 -12.43 -50.31 -24.24
N ALA A 11 -13.75 -50.07 -24.42
CA ALA A 11 -14.85 -50.98 -24.81
C ALA A 11 -15.37 -52.05 -23.79
N ASP A 12 -16.63 -52.50 -23.81
CA ASP A 12 -17.95 -52.02 -24.32
C ASP A 12 -19.06 -53.00 -23.79
N ALA A 13 -20.35 -52.73 -24.03
CA ALA A 13 -21.49 -53.70 -24.00
C ALA A 13 -22.02 -54.19 -22.61
N SER A 14 -23.28 -54.63 -22.39
CA SER A 14 -24.58 -54.51 -23.11
C SER A 14 -25.75 -55.21 -22.36
N THR A 15 -27.01 -54.68 -22.49
CA THR A 15 -28.34 -55.36 -22.31
C THR A 15 -28.68 -56.00 -20.92
N THR A 16 -29.90 -56.35 -20.46
CA THR A 16 -31.33 -56.48 -20.90
C THR A 16 -32.27 -56.08 -19.75
N LEU A 17 -33.35 -55.30 -19.92
CA LEU A 17 -34.72 -55.66 -20.36
C LEU A 17 -35.47 -56.76 -19.56
N THR A 18 -36.61 -56.40 -18.96
CA THR A 18 -37.88 -57.17 -19.01
C THR A 18 -39.09 -56.27 -18.71
N SER A 19 -40.26 -56.64 -19.25
CA SER A 19 -41.51 -55.87 -19.23
C SER A 19 -42.69 -56.79 -18.91
N THR A 20 -43.80 -56.24 -18.39
CA THR A 20 -45.06 -56.99 -18.21
C THR A 20 -46.27 -56.15 -18.64
N THR A 21 -47.20 -56.79 -19.33
CA THR A 21 -48.40 -56.24 -19.98
C THR A 21 -49.68 -56.73 -19.30
N THR A 22 -50.76 -55.93 -19.31
CA THR A 22 -52.15 -56.44 -19.34
C THR A 22 -53.13 -55.43 -19.93
N LEU A 23 -54.09 -55.90 -20.75
CA LEU A 23 -55.25 -55.18 -21.28
C LEU A 23 -56.47 -56.12 -21.34
N PRO A 24 -57.69 -55.62 -21.12
CA PRO A 24 -58.82 -55.78 -22.07
C PRO A 24 -59.71 -54.51 -22.16
N ALA A 25 -60.63 -54.27 -23.12
CA ALA A 25 -60.93 -54.83 -24.45
C ALA A 25 -61.83 -53.82 -25.24
N ALA A 26 -62.54 -54.25 -26.29
CA ALA A 26 -63.50 -53.45 -27.11
C ALA A 26 -64.84 -54.27 -27.29
N PRO A 27 -65.87 -53.96 -28.14
CA PRO A 27 -65.87 -53.13 -29.37
C PRO A 27 -67.16 -52.30 -29.73
N GLY A 28 -67.14 -51.58 -30.87
CA GLY A 28 -68.28 -51.55 -31.83
C GLY A 28 -68.85 -50.19 -32.34
N SER A 29 -68.59 -49.86 -33.62
CA SER A 29 -69.45 -49.14 -34.64
C SER A 29 -70.23 -47.84 -34.29
N ALA A 30 -70.46 -46.83 -35.16
CA ALA A 30 -70.04 -46.39 -36.51
C ALA A 30 -70.40 -44.86 -36.59
N THR A 31 -69.87 -43.97 -37.45
CA THR A 31 -70.12 -43.74 -38.90
C THR A 31 -69.30 -42.51 -39.39
N SER A 32 -69.23 -42.26 -40.71
CA SER A 32 -68.59 -41.09 -41.39
C SER A 32 -69.61 -40.44 -42.37
N PRO A 33 -69.37 -39.30 -43.07
CA PRO A 33 -68.39 -38.18 -42.93
C PRO A 33 -68.96 -36.73 -43.17
N ALA A 34 -68.10 -35.69 -43.03
CA ALA A 34 -68.13 -34.34 -43.65
C ALA A 34 -69.18 -33.28 -43.21
N PRO A 35 -69.01 -31.95 -43.52
CA PRO A 35 -67.86 -31.21 -44.08
C PRO A 35 -67.33 -30.05 -43.19
N ALA A 36 -66.32 -29.31 -43.68
CA ALA A 36 -65.64 -28.20 -42.99
C ALA A 36 -66.37 -26.84 -43.07
N PRO A 37 -65.98 -25.87 -42.20
CA PRO A 37 -65.92 -24.46 -42.56
C PRO A 37 -64.48 -23.89 -42.51
N SER A 38 -64.26 -22.86 -43.33
CA SER A 38 -62.98 -22.17 -43.59
C SER A 38 -62.39 -21.42 -42.36
N PRO A 39 -61.08 -21.11 -42.35
CA PRO A 39 -60.47 -20.34 -41.27
C PRO A 39 -60.94 -18.88 -41.25
N THR A 40 -61.63 -18.48 -40.17
CA THR A 40 -61.94 -17.08 -39.88
C THR A 40 -60.65 -16.35 -39.52
N ALA A 41 -60.36 -15.24 -40.23
CA ALA A 41 -59.22 -14.38 -39.93
C ALA A 41 -59.30 -13.81 -38.50
N PRO A 42 -58.17 -13.61 -37.79
CA PRO A 42 -58.18 -12.99 -36.48
C PRO A 42 -58.70 -11.56 -36.59
N ALA A 43 -59.85 -11.29 -35.96
CA ALA A 43 -60.39 -9.95 -35.89
C ALA A 43 -59.42 -9.04 -35.12
N LEU A 44 -59.06 -7.91 -35.72
CA LEU A 44 -58.35 -6.84 -35.04
C LEU A 44 -59.13 -6.43 -33.77
N PRO A 45 -58.47 -6.02 -32.68
CA PRO A 45 -59.16 -5.49 -31.52
C PRO A 45 -59.94 -4.25 -31.92
N GLN A 46 -61.27 -4.38 -31.97
CA GLN A 46 -62.18 -3.27 -32.18
C GLN A 46 -62.04 -2.35 -30.95
N LEU A 47 -61.29 -1.25 -31.10
CA LEU A 47 -61.39 -0.13 -30.17
C LEU A 47 -62.79 0.46 -30.33
N ASP A 48 -63.73 -0.04 -29.53
CA ASP A 48 -65.09 0.47 -29.43
C ASP A 48 -65.05 1.84 -28.71
N LEU A 49 -64.57 2.85 -29.43
CA LEU A 49 -64.54 4.27 -29.05
C LEU A 49 -65.96 4.84 -29.05
N ARG A 50 -66.83 4.25 -28.22
CA ARG A 50 -68.14 4.82 -27.92
C ARG A 50 -67.92 6.06 -27.07
N ILE A 51 -68.18 7.21 -27.67
CA ILE A 51 -68.40 8.43 -26.91
C ILE A 51 -69.70 8.19 -26.10
N PRO A 52 -69.67 8.26 -24.76
CA PRO A 52 -70.83 7.91 -23.93
C PRO A 52 -71.94 8.95 -24.14
N THR A 53 -73.02 8.57 -24.80
CA THR A 53 -74.15 9.45 -25.15
C THR A 53 -75.32 9.37 -24.16
N SER A 54 -75.14 8.73 -23.00
CA SER A 54 -76.12 8.78 -21.91
C SER A 54 -75.53 9.38 -20.62
N ALA A 55 -76.28 10.28 -19.99
CA ALA A 55 -75.89 10.90 -18.72
C ALA A 55 -75.78 9.88 -17.57
N GLN A 56 -76.46 8.73 -17.69
CA GLN A 56 -76.39 7.65 -16.71
C GLN A 56 -75.07 6.86 -16.81
N GLU A 57 -74.59 6.55 -18.01
CA GLU A 57 -73.33 5.83 -18.24
C GLU A 57 -72.10 6.63 -17.82
N VAL A 58 -72.11 7.95 -18.03
CA VAL A 58 -71.11 8.87 -17.44
C VAL A 58 -71.21 8.88 -15.91
N SER A 59 -72.44 8.91 -15.35
CA SER A 59 -72.65 8.90 -13.90
C SER A 59 -72.19 7.59 -13.25
N ASP A 60 -72.41 6.45 -13.89
CA ASP A 60 -72.03 5.14 -13.36
C ASP A 60 -70.54 4.86 -13.55
N THR A 61 -69.93 5.31 -14.65
CA THR A 61 -68.46 5.35 -14.78
C THR A 61 -67.83 6.23 -13.69
N THR A 62 -68.44 7.38 -13.39
CA THR A 62 -67.98 8.28 -12.31
C THR A 62 -68.16 7.67 -10.92
N LYS A 63 -69.27 6.98 -10.65
CA LYS A 63 -69.51 6.27 -9.38
C LYS A 63 -68.60 5.06 -9.23
N GLN A 64 -68.31 4.33 -10.30
CA GLN A 64 -67.42 3.16 -10.28
C GLN A 64 -65.96 3.60 -10.09
N ALA A 65 -65.54 4.70 -10.71
CA ALA A 65 -64.26 5.36 -10.43
C ALA A 65 -64.19 5.89 -8.99
N ALA A 66 -65.28 6.48 -8.47
CA ALA A 66 -65.35 6.95 -7.08
C ALA A 66 -65.30 5.80 -6.07
N GLY A 67 -66.02 4.69 -6.29
CA GLY A 67 -65.99 3.51 -5.41
C GLY A 67 -64.66 2.76 -5.46
N TRP A 68 -63.99 2.75 -6.62
CA TRP A 68 -62.60 2.28 -6.72
C TRP A 68 -61.64 3.19 -5.94
N PHE A 69 -61.80 4.52 -6.05
CA PHE A 69 -61.00 5.49 -5.29
C PHE A 69 -61.21 5.33 -3.77
N ASP A 70 -62.45 5.27 -3.30
CA ASP A 70 -62.79 5.21 -1.86
C ASP A 70 -62.24 3.94 -1.19
N SER A 71 -62.22 2.82 -1.93
CA SER A 71 -61.67 1.53 -1.47
C SER A 71 -60.14 1.46 -1.46
N HIS A 72 -59.45 2.18 -2.37
CA HIS A 72 -57.98 2.16 -2.46
C HIS A 72 -57.29 3.37 -1.80
N TRP A 73 -58.05 4.41 -1.44
CA TRP A 73 -57.57 5.65 -0.84
C TRP A 73 -56.83 5.42 0.48
N GLN A 74 -57.26 4.47 1.31
CA GLN A 74 -56.59 4.17 2.58
C GLN A 74 -55.21 3.54 2.38
N ASP A 75 -55.05 2.64 1.42
CA ASP A 75 -53.76 2.02 1.09
C ASP A 75 -52.81 3.02 0.42
N TRP A 76 -53.33 3.89 -0.44
CA TRP A 76 -52.57 4.97 -1.07
C TRP A 76 -52.14 6.03 -0.05
N LEU A 77 -52.98 6.36 0.93
CA LEU A 77 -52.59 7.16 2.09
C LEU A 77 -51.52 6.47 2.91
N ALA A 78 -51.67 5.19 3.25
CA ALA A 78 -50.69 4.46 4.05
C ALA A 78 -49.32 4.40 3.36
N GLY A 79 -49.29 4.12 2.06
CA GLY A 79 -48.08 4.17 1.23
C GLY A 79 -47.51 5.59 1.12
N GLY A 80 -48.33 6.59 0.84
CA GLY A 80 -47.93 8.00 0.72
C GLY A 80 -47.37 8.57 2.02
N VAL A 81 -48.04 8.35 3.15
CA VAL A 81 -47.59 8.74 4.49
C VAL A 81 -46.27 8.05 4.84
N ARG A 82 -46.10 6.76 4.49
CA ARG A 82 -44.84 6.04 4.69
C ARG A 82 -43.71 6.64 3.85
N ILE A 83 -43.96 7.00 2.59
CA ILE A 83 -42.97 7.66 1.71
C ILE A 83 -42.59 9.05 2.27
N VAL A 84 -43.57 9.86 2.66
CA VAL A 84 -43.33 11.18 3.30
C VAL A 84 -42.52 11.02 4.58
N PHE A 85 -42.85 10.04 5.43
CA PHE A 85 -42.12 9.74 6.65
C PHE A 85 -40.66 9.36 6.38
N ILE A 86 -40.39 8.49 5.38
CA ILE A 86 -39.02 8.12 4.97
C ILE A 86 -38.25 9.35 4.51
N ILE A 87 -38.85 10.21 3.69
CA ILE A 87 -38.20 11.44 3.18
C ILE A 87 -37.90 12.42 4.33
N VAL A 88 -38.87 12.67 5.22
CA VAL A 88 -38.68 13.54 6.39
C VAL A 88 -37.59 12.99 7.31
N LEU A 89 -37.62 11.69 7.64
CA LEU A 89 -36.61 11.04 8.46
C LEU A 89 -35.22 11.14 7.84
N ALA A 90 -35.09 10.93 6.53
CA ALA A 90 -33.83 11.05 5.81
C ALA A 90 -33.30 12.49 5.78
N LEU A 91 -34.17 13.48 5.61
CA LEU A 91 -33.79 14.91 5.65
C LEU A 91 -33.36 15.35 7.05
N VAL A 92 -34.07 14.91 8.10
CA VAL A 92 -33.70 15.14 9.50
C VAL A 92 -32.35 14.48 9.80
N LEU A 93 -32.18 13.20 9.45
CA LEU A 93 -30.91 12.49 9.66
C LEU A 93 -29.74 13.16 8.91
N ARG A 94 -29.95 13.59 7.66
CA ARG A 94 -28.97 14.35 6.88
C ARG A 94 -28.61 15.69 7.53
N ALA A 95 -29.60 16.41 8.08
CA ALA A 95 -29.38 17.67 8.78
C ALA A 95 -28.59 17.45 10.09
N VAL A 96 -28.95 16.43 10.87
CA VAL A 96 -28.25 16.04 12.10
C VAL A 96 -26.79 15.64 11.80
N VAL A 97 -26.56 14.74 10.85
CA VAL A 97 -25.20 14.30 10.47
C VAL A 97 -24.37 15.46 9.92
N ARG A 98 -24.95 16.33 9.09
CA ARG A 98 -24.27 17.55 8.61
C ARG A 98 -23.89 18.49 9.75
N LYS A 99 -24.78 18.66 10.74
CA LYS A 99 -24.53 19.48 11.94
C LYS A 99 -23.41 18.87 12.78
N LEU A 100 -23.46 17.56 13.05
CA LEU A 100 -22.42 16.83 13.81
C LEU A 100 -21.05 16.91 13.15
N ILE A 101 -20.93 16.67 11.84
CA ILE A 101 -19.64 16.78 11.12
C ILE A 101 -19.11 18.21 11.21
N THR A 102 -19.96 19.22 10.97
CA THR A 102 -19.56 20.63 11.04
C THR A 102 -19.12 20.99 12.46
N GLN A 103 -19.85 20.53 13.49
CA GLN A 103 -19.55 20.76 14.90
C GLN A 103 -18.25 20.08 15.36
N LEU A 104 -17.96 18.86 14.88
CA LEU A 104 -16.71 18.17 15.20
C LEU A 104 -15.51 18.91 14.61
N ILE A 105 -15.62 19.38 13.36
CA ILE A 105 -14.55 20.09 12.66
C ILE A 105 -14.31 21.47 13.28
N THR A 106 -15.36 22.23 13.60
CA THR A 106 -15.18 23.50 14.30
C THR A 106 -14.62 23.30 15.70
N ARG A 107 -14.90 22.18 16.37
CA ARG A 107 -14.29 21.82 17.67
C ARG A 107 -12.81 21.44 17.56
N MET A 108 -12.39 20.82 16.45
CA MET A 108 -10.97 20.53 16.15
C MET A 108 -10.19 21.74 15.61
N THR A 109 -10.89 22.78 15.14
CA THR A 109 -10.29 23.94 14.46
C THR A 109 -10.29 25.20 15.33
N ARG A 110 -11.06 25.22 16.42
CA ARG A 110 -10.84 26.17 17.51
C ARG A 110 -9.51 25.84 18.19
N PRO A 111 -8.60 26.80 18.38
CA PRO A 111 -7.54 26.67 19.36
C PRO A 111 -8.17 26.38 20.73
N ASN A 112 -7.44 25.68 21.61
CA ASN A 112 -7.74 25.77 23.03
C ASN A 112 -7.22 27.14 23.47
N ASP A 113 -8.12 28.11 23.65
CA ASP A 113 -7.80 29.45 24.17
C ASP A 113 -7.59 29.41 25.71
N ASP A 114 -7.13 28.28 26.27
CA ASP A 114 -6.95 28.06 27.71
C ASP A 114 -5.50 28.34 28.20
N ASP A 115 -4.56 28.63 27.29
CA ASP A 115 -3.15 28.98 27.60
C ASP A 115 -2.90 30.50 27.50
N ASP A 116 -3.65 31.30 28.27
CA ASP A 116 -3.68 32.76 28.25
C ASP A 116 -2.47 33.43 28.97
N GLU A 117 -1.25 32.92 28.73
CA GLU A 117 0.02 33.46 29.28
C GLU A 117 1.02 33.69 28.13
N PRO A 118 1.22 34.96 27.67
CA PRO A 118 2.03 35.28 26.49
C PRO A 118 3.54 35.23 26.79
N THR A 119 4.03 34.03 27.12
CA THR A 119 5.45 33.76 27.30
C THR A 119 6.21 34.11 26.01
N ARG A 120 7.12 35.09 26.10
CA ARG A 120 7.82 35.69 24.94
C ARG A 120 8.67 34.71 24.12
N LEU A 121 8.96 33.51 24.62
CA LEU A 121 9.57 32.42 23.86
C LEU A 121 8.60 31.77 22.84
N GLY A 122 7.30 31.69 23.15
CA GLY A 122 6.30 31.07 22.29
C GLY A 122 6.16 31.78 20.95
N GLY A 123 6.19 33.12 20.94
CA GLY A 123 6.18 33.91 19.71
C GLY A 123 7.44 33.74 18.84
N LEU A 124 8.58 33.38 19.43
CA LEU A 124 9.81 33.10 18.69
C LEU A 124 9.79 31.68 18.10
N LEU A 125 9.25 30.69 18.83
CA LEU A 125 9.07 29.32 18.33
C LEU A 125 7.99 29.22 17.24
N ALA A 126 6.89 29.98 17.37
CA ALA A 126 5.85 30.08 16.35
C ALA A 126 6.40 30.59 14.99
N ASN A 127 7.42 31.45 15.03
CA ASN A 127 8.03 32.03 13.83
C ASN A 127 9.13 31.14 13.20
N THR A 128 9.52 30.02 13.85
CA THR A 128 10.55 29.09 13.34
C THR A 128 10.03 27.96 12.44
N GLY A 129 8.83 28.12 11.88
CA GLY A 129 8.40 27.36 10.69
C GLY A 129 7.82 25.97 10.92
N VAL A 130 7.48 25.58 12.16
CA VAL A 130 6.89 24.26 12.45
C VAL A 130 5.35 24.34 12.49
N VAL A 131 4.78 24.06 11.31
CA VAL A 131 3.35 23.87 11.01
C VAL A 131 2.48 25.14 10.94
N ASN A 132 2.44 25.73 9.74
CA ASN A 132 1.49 26.81 9.39
C ASN A 132 0.02 26.39 9.69
N PRO A 133 -0.71 27.11 10.60
CA PRO A 133 -2.08 26.77 10.97
C PRO A 133 -3.07 26.85 9.80
N GLU A 134 -2.84 27.74 8.83
CA GLU A 134 -3.66 27.89 7.62
C GLU A 134 -3.75 26.57 6.85
N ARG A 135 -2.64 25.82 6.77
CA ARG A 135 -2.58 24.51 6.09
C ARG A 135 -3.32 23.42 6.85
N ARG A 136 -3.49 23.54 8.17
CA ARG A 136 -4.35 22.62 8.96
C ARG A 136 -5.82 22.95 8.74
N GLN A 137 -6.19 24.23 8.74
CA GLN A 137 -7.56 24.70 8.49
C GLN A 137 -8.06 24.32 7.08
N GLN A 138 -7.29 24.63 6.03
CA GLN A 138 -7.65 24.26 4.65
C GLN A 138 -7.85 22.74 4.47
N ARG A 139 -7.07 21.92 5.19
CA ARG A 139 -7.22 20.46 5.19
C ARG A 139 -8.47 20.00 5.94
N SER A 140 -8.78 20.58 7.11
CA SER A 140 -9.96 20.18 7.88
C SER A 140 -11.26 20.55 7.16
N GLU A 141 -11.31 21.70 6.48
CA GLU A 141 -12.44 22.11 5.64
C GLU A 141 -12.64 21.20 4.42
N ALA A 142 -11.56 20.85 3.70
CA ALA A 142 -11.61 19.94 2.57
C ALA A 142 -12.06 18.53 2.97
N ILE A 143 -11.55 18.00 4.09
CA ILE A 143 -12.02 16.73 4.66
C ILE A 143 -13.51 16.84 5.03
N GLY A 144 -13.92 17.96 5.63
CA GLY A 144 -15.31 18.22 6.02
C GLY A 144 -16.30 18.35 4.88
N SER A 145 -15.91 18.88 3.72
CA SER A 145 -16.76 18.92 2.53
C SER A 145 -16.96 17.51 1.96
N VAL A 146 -15.88 16.70 1.87
CA VAL A 146 -15.93 15.31 1.41
C VAL A 146 -16.80 14.45 2.32
N LEU A 147 -16.59 14.47 3.65
CA LEU A 147 -17.39 13.68 4.59
C LEU A 147 -18.89 14.05 4.53
N ARG A 148 -19.23 15.35 4.46
CA ARG A 148 -20.63 15.79 4.32
C ARG A 148 -21.26 15.38 3.00
N SER A 149 -20.47 15.32 1.92
CA SER A 149 -20.91 14.85 0.60
C SER A 149 -21.20 13.34 0.62
N VAL A 150 -20.22 12.53 1.04
CA VAL A 150 -20.35 11.06 1.13
C VAL A 150 -21.50 10.66 2.04
N ALA A 151 -21.61 11.25 3.23
CA ALA A 151 -22.73 10.98 4.15
C ALA A 151 -24.08 11.44 3.59
N SER A 152 -24.15 12.57 2.88
CA SER A 152 -25.39 12.99 2.21
C SER A 152 -25.80 12.01 1.11
N PHE A 153 -24.83 11.49 0.34
CA PHE A 153 -25.06 10.54 -0.74
C PHE A 153 -25.55 9.18 -0.21
N THR A 154 -24.91 8.62 0.82
CA THR A 154 -25.33 7.34 1.40
C THR A 154 -26.71 7.42 2.08
N ILE A 155 -26.99 8.50 2.83
CA ILE A 155 -28.30 8.72 3.46
C ILE A 155 -29.40 8.86 2.40
N LEU A 156 -29.20 9.73 1.40
CA LEU A 156 -30.22 9.99 0.38
C LEU A 156 -30.41 8.80 -0.57
N GLY A 157 -29.33 8.09 -0.93
CA GLY A 157 -29.41 6.88 -1.74
C GLY A 157 -30.16 5.75 -1.02
N THR A 158 -29.89 5.55 0.27
CA THR A 158 -30.63 4.56 1.09
C THR A 158 -32.11 4.94 1.20
N ALA A 159 -32.41 6.23 1.42
CA ALA A 159 -33.80 6.72 1.45
C ALA A 159 -34.51 6.54 0.10
N ALA A 160 -33.84 6.78 -1.02
CA ALA A 160 -34.40 6.53 -2.35
C ALA A 160 -34.72 5.03 -2.57
N LEU A 161 -33.84 4.12 -2.16
CA LEU A 161 -34.12 2.67 -2.19
C LEU A 161 -35.33 2.30 -1.30
N MET A 162 -35.45 2.90 -0.11
CA MET A 162 -36.60 2.68 0.78
C MET A 162 -37.92 3.20 0.16
N VAL A 163 -37.89 4.33 -0.56
CA VAL A 163 -39.06 4.84 -1.30
C VAL A 163 -39.41 3.91 -2.48
N LEU A 164 -38.43 3.43 -3.24
CA LEU A 164 -38.66 2.46 -4.32
C LEU A 164 -39.27 1.14 -3.78
N ALA A 165 -38.83 0.67 -2.61
CA ALA A 165 -39.45 -0.48 -1.94
C ALA A 165 -40.91 -0.22 -1.54
N ALA A 166 -41.23 0.98 -1.04
CA ALA A 166 -42.60 1.37 -0.71
C ALA A 166 -43.51 1.46 -1.95
N LEU A 167 -42.94 1.72 -3.13
CA LEU A 167 -43.61 1.70 -4.43
C LEU A 167 -43.69 0.28 -5.05
N GLY A 168 -43.26 -0.77 -4.36
CA GLY A 168 -43.31 -2.16 -4.84
C GLY A 168 -42.24 -2.51 -5.89
N VAL A 169 -41.23 -1.66 -6.12
CA VAL A 169 -40.15 -1.93 -7.06
C VAL A 169 -39.22 -3.01 -6.50
N ASN A 170 -38.90 -4.03 -7.30
CA ASN A 170 -37.95 -5.06 -6.90
C ASN A 170 -36.55 -4.46 -6.74
N LEU A 171 -36.07 -4.38 -5.50
CA LEU A 171 -34.75 -3.83 -5.16
C LEU A 171 -33.59 -4.77 -5.51
N ALA A 172 -33.81 -6.06 -5.80
CA ALA A 172 -32.72 -7.03 -5.93
C ALA A 172 -31.64 -6.63 -6.97
N PRO A 173 -31.97 -6.11 -8.18
CA PRO A 173 -30.95 -5.66 -9.13
C PRO A 173 -30.17 -4.42 -8.64
N LEU A 174 -30.83 -3.50 -7.93
CA LEU A 174 -30.23 -2.30 -7.36
C LEU A 174 -29.31 -2.63 -6.18
N LEU A 175 -29.72 -3.57 -5.32
CA LEU A 175 -28.92 -4.07 -4.21
C LEU A 175 -27.73 -4.91 -4.71
N ALA A 176 -27.91 -5.72 -5.76
CA ALA A 176 -26.82 -6.49 -6.37
C ALA A 176 -25.74 -5.56 -6.96
N SER A 177 -26.14 -4.55 -7.75
CA SER A 177 -25.21 -3.57 -8.33
C SER A 177 -24.54 -2.68 -7.27
N ALA A 178 -25.29 -2.22 -6.26
CA ALA A 178 -24.73 -1.51 -5.11
C ALA A 178 -23.75 -2.39 -4.30
N GLY A 179 -24.03 -3.69 -4.18
CA GLY A 179 -23.15 -4.66 -3.54
C GLY A 179 -21.82 -4.82 -4.28
N VAL A 180 -21.85 -5.00 -5.60
CA VAL A 180 -20.63 -5.07 -6.43
C VAL A 180 -19.82 -3.77 -6.36
N ALA A 181 -20.49 -2.61 -6.43
CA ALA A 181 -19.84 -1.31 -6.26
C ALA A 181 -19.21 -1.15 -4.87
N GLY A 182 -19.91 -1.59 -3.81
CA GLY A 182 -19.39 -1.59 -2.43
C GLY A 182 -18.16 -2.48 -2.26
N VAL A 183 -18.14 -3.66 -2.88
CA VAL A 183 -16.97 -4.56 -2.89
C VAL A 183 -15.79 -3.92 -3.61
N ALA A 184 -16.00 -3.26 -4.76
CA ALA A 184 -14.95 -2.55 -5.47
C ALA A 184 -14.35 -1.40 -4.62
N ILE A 185 -15.19 -0.62 -3.94
CA ILE A 185 -14.76 0.43 -2.99
C ILE A 185 -13.99 -0.20 -1.81
N GLY A 186 -14.46 -1.32 -1.27
CA GLY A 186 -13.79 -2.05 -0.19
C GLY A 186 -12.38 -2.53 -0.57
N PHE A 187 -12.21 -3.07 -1.77
CA PHE A 187 -10.87 -3.42 -2.28
C PHE A 187 -9.98 -2.19 -2.47
N GLY A 188 -10.51 -1.07 -2.98
CA GLY A 188 -9.77 0.18 -3.10
C GLY A 188 -9.34 0.78 -1.76
N ALA A 189 -10.18 0.63 -0.72
CA ALA A 189 -9.93 1.14 0.63
C ALA A 189 -9.09 0.18 1.51
N ARG A 190 -8.84 -1.06 1.09
CA ARG A 190 -8.20 -2.11 1.90
C ARG A 190 -6.92 -1.64 2.61
N ASN A 191 -6.01 -1.01 1.86
CA ASN A 191 -4.71 -0.57 2.41
C ASN A 191 -4.87 0.49 3.50
N LEU A 192 -5.88 1.37 3.40
CA LEU A 192 -6.17 2.37 4.43
C LEU A 192 -6.63 1.74 5.74
N VAL A 193 -7.40 0.65 5.66
CA VAL A 193 -7.84 -0.13 6.84
C VAL A 193 -6.66 -0.86 7.46
N THR A 194 -5.79 -1.48 6.64
CA THR A 194 -4.56 -2.11 7.13
C THR A 194 -3.63 -1.10 7.79
N ASP A 195 -3.37 0.06 7.18
CA ASP A 195 -2.57 1.13 7.78
C ASP A 195 -3.10 1.53 9.17
N PHE A 196 -4.42 1.75 9.27
CA PHE A 196 -5.06 2.18 10.51
C PHE A 196 -4.98 1.13 11.62
N LEU A 197 -5.30 -0.13 11.31
CA LEU A 197 -5.22 -1.21 12.29
C LEU A 197 -3.78 -1.43 12.75
N SER A 198 -2.81 -1.49 11.83
CA SER A 198 -1.39 -1.61 12.16
C SER A 198 -0.93 -0.47 13.08
N GLY A 199 -1.31 0.78 12.80
CA GLY A 199 -0.97 1.91 13.67
C GLY A 199 -1.60 1.84 15.06
N VAL A 200 -2.84 1.38 15.17
CA VAL A 200 -3.50 1.18 16.48
C VAL A 200 -2.79 0.09 17.29
N PHE A 201 -2.45 -1.05 16.69
CA PHE A 201 -1.71 -2.11 17.39
C PHE A 201 -0.30 -1.66 17.79
N MET A 202 0.44 -0.96 16.93
CA MET A 202 1.78 -0.44 17.26
C MET A 202 1.78 0.48 18.49
N ILE A 203 0.77 1.35 18.61
CA ILE A 203 0.62 2.27 19.75
C ILE A 203 0.12 1.53 21.00
N MET A 204 -0.80 0.57 20.85
CA MET A 204 -1.37 -0.19 21.97
C MET A 204 -0.37 -1.17 22.59
N GLU A 205 0.53 -1.73 21.77
CA GLU A 205 1.56 -2.70 22.17
C GLU A 205 2.90 -2.02 22.55
N ASP A 206 3.00 -0.70 22.44
CA ASP A 206 4.20 0.12 22.73
C ASP A 206 5.49 -0.40 22.03
N GLN A 207 5.36 -0.79 20.77
CA GLN A 207 6.46 -1.41 20.00
C GLN A 207 7.64 -0.44 19.77
N TYR A 208 7.35 0.86 19.72
CA TYR A 208 8.34 1.95 19.67
C TYR A 208 7.68 3.30 19.98
N GLY A 209 8.42 4.17 20.68
CA GLY A 209 7.99 5.51 21.06
C GLY A 209 8.52 6.62 20.14
N VAL A 210 8.09 7.86 20.39
CA VAL A 210 8.73 9.05 19.81
C VAL A 210 10.09 9.25 20.47
N GLY A 211 11.14 9.42 19.66
CA GLY A 211 12.54 9.47 20.10
C GLY A 211 13.30 8.15 20.00
N ASP A 212 12.62 7.02 19.74
CA ASP A 212 13.30 5.74 19.49
C ASP A 212 14.01 5.73 18.13
N GLU A 213 15.18 5.12 18.05
CA GLU A 213 15.85 4.80 16.79
C GLU A 213 15.34 3.45 16.30
N ILE A 214 14.72 3.39 15.11
CA ILE A 214 14.13 2.15 14.59
C ILE A 214 14.55 1.84 13.16
N ASP A 215 14.68 0.55 12.84
CA ASP A 215 14.70 0.03 11.47
C ASP A 215 13.34 -0.55 11.09
N THR A 216 12.73 -0.02 10.04
CA THR A 216 11.49 -0.56 9.43
C THR A 216 11.77 -1.46 8.22
N GLY A 217 13.04 -1.68 7.88
CA GLY A 217 13.52 -2.42 6.72
C GLY A 217 13.49 -1.64 5.39
N VAL A 218 12.63 -0.61 5.27
CA VAL A 218 12.61 0.32 4.12
C VAL A 218 13.32 1.65 4.43
N ALA A 219 13.36 2.03 5.72
CA ALA A 219 14.08 3.18 6.22
C ALA A 219 14.46 2.96 7.69
N THR A 220 15.59 3.53 8.09
CA THR A 220 16.11 3.51 9.46
C THR A 220 16.27 4.95 9.94
N GLY A 221 15.90 5.24 11.18
CA GLY A 221 16.02 6.59 11.74
C GLY A 221 15.25 6.78 13.04
N THR A 222 15.38 7.99 13.61
CA THR A 222 14.72 8.37 14.86
C THR A 222 13.25 8.71 14.63
N VAL A 223 12.35 8.14 15.42
CA VAL A 223 10.91 8.40 15.35
C VAL A 223 10.60 9.83 15.78
N LEU A 224 10.00 10.62 14.87
CA LEU A 224 9.54 11.98 15.15
C LEU A 224 8.07 12.04 15.60
N GLU A 225 7.22 11.19 15.01
CA GLU A 225 5.77 11.18 15.26
C GLU A 225 5.19 9.83 14.84
N VAL A 226 4.46 9.18 15.75
CA VAL A 226 3.68 7.96 15.45
C VAL A 226 2.23 8.38 15.24
N GLY A 227 1.78 8.43 13.99
CA GLY A 227 0.39 8.70 13.63
C GLY A 227 -0.38 7.41 13.36
N LEU A 228 -1.71 7.43 13.50
CA LEU A 228 -2.59 6.26 13.32
C LEU A 228 -2.44 5.56 11.96
N ARG A 229 -2.02 6.28 10.91
CA ARG A 229 -1.84 5.74 9.54
C ARG A 229 -0.39 5.77 9.05
N VAL A 230 0.39 6.73 9.53
CA VAL A 230 1.72 7.06 9.01
C VAL A 230 2.64 7.40 10.17
N THR A 231 3.80 6.77 10.19
CA THR A 231 4.91 7.07 11.11
C THR A 231 5.94 7.93 10.39
N LYS A 232 6.52 8.90 11.10
CA LYS A 232 7.57 9.79 10.58
C LYS A 232 8.91 9.46 11.22
N LEU A 233 9.91 9.15 10.41
CA LEU A 233 11.29 8.93 10.87
C LEU A 233 12.20 10.03 10.34
N ARG A 234 13.23 10.39 11.11
CA ARG A 234 14.36 11.19 10.64
C ARG A 234 15.56 10.29 10.42
N GLY A 235 15.99 10.16 9.18
CA GLY A 235 17.19 9.39 8.86
C GLY A 235 18.48 10.14 9.21
N ALA A 236 19.61 9.44 9.13
CA ALA A 236 20.92 9.98 9.50
C ALA A 236 21.39 11.14 8.59
N GLY A 237 20.83 11.28 7.38
CA GLY A 237 21.07 12.43 6.49
C GLY A 237 20.21 13.67 6.81
N GLY A 238 19.32 13.58 7.80
CA GLY A 238 18.38 14.65 8.18
C GLY A 238 17.06 14.64 7.40
N GLU A 239 16.90 13.74 6.43
CA GLU A 239 15.67 13.55 5.66
C GLU A 239 14.52 13.02 6.53
N ILE A 240 13.27 13.35 6.16
CA ILE A 240 12.07 12.88 6.88
C ILE A 240 11.33 11.86 6.01
N TRP A 241 11.33 10.61 6.47
CA TRP A 241 10.59 9.51 5.88
C TRP A 241 9.13 9.52 6.37
N TYR A 242 8.18 9.31 5.46
CA TYR A 242 6.75 9.17 5.77
C TYR A 242 6.30 7.76 5.40
N ILE A 243 6.20 6.88 6.38
CA ILE A 243 6.03 5.43 6.18
C ILE A 243 4.59 5.05 6.55
N ARG A 244 3.90 4.34 5.66
CA ARG A 244 2.56 3.81 5.96
C ARG A 244 2.68 2.64 6.93
N ASN A 245 1.91 2.68 8.02
CA ASN A 245 2.01 1.66 9.07
C ASN A 245 1.67 0.25 8.57
N GLY A 246 0.81 0.11 7.53
CA GLY A 246 0.44 -1.17 6.93
C GLY A 246 1.51 -1.78 6.01
N GLU A 247 2.57 -1.03 5.67
CA GLU A 247 3.71 -1.53 4.89
C GLU A 247 4.85 -2.04 5.80
N VAL A 248 4.82 -1.68 7.09
CA VAL A 248 5.83 -2.06 8.07
C VAL A 248 5.58 -3.50 8.53
N LYS A 249 6.25 -4.45 7.89
CA LYS A 249 6.13 -5.90 8.19
C LYS A 249 6.95 -6.35 9.40
N ARG A 250 8.03 -5.64 9.71
CA ARG A 250 8.91 -5.87 10.86
C ARG A 250 9.46 -4.53 11.33
N ILE A 251 9.71 -4.41 12.64
CA ILE A 251 10.48 -3.32 13.24
C ILE A 251 11.63 -3.93 14.02
N ALA A 252 12.81 -3.32 13.97
CA ALA A 252 13.83 -3.49 14.99
C ALA A 252 13.96 -2.17 15.76
N ASN A 253 13.67 -2.19 17.06
CA ASN A 253 13.88 -1.04 17.93
C ASN A 253 15.31 -1.08 18.47
N MET A 254 16.10 -0.03 18.19
CA MET A 254 17.51 0.08 18.57
C MET A 254 17.70 0.90 19.87
N SER A 255 16.62 1.46 20.41
CA SER A 255 16.57 2.23 21.66
C SER A 255 16.08 1.43 22.87
N GLN A 256 15.52 0.24 22.69
CA GLN A 256 15.07 -0.63 23.80
C GLN A 256 16.11 -1.69 24.20
N GLY A 257 16.15 -2.03 25.49
CA GLY A 257 16.97 -3.11 26.02
C GLY A 257 18.46 -2.76 26.08
N TRP A 258 19.25 -3.33 25.18
CA TRP A 258 20.71 -3.18 25.08
C TRP A 258 21.13 -3.27 23.61
N SER A 259 22.28 -2.70 23.26
CA SER A 259 22.86 -2.81 21.92
C SER A 259 24.21 -3.54 21.95
N THR A 260 24.59 -4.18 20.84
CA THR A 260 25.96 -4.69 20.65
C THR A 260 26.77 -3.69 19.85
N ALA A 261 27.94 -3.32 20.36
CA ALA A 261 29.00 -2.67 19.59
C ALA A 261 29.96 -3.76 19.09
N SER A 262 29.80 -4.19 17.84
CA SER A 262 30.78 -5.04 17.16
C SER A 262 31.90 -4.20 16.54
N VAL A 263 33.13 -4.70 16.66
CA VAL A 263 34.32 -4.14 16.02
C VAL A 263 35.15 -5.29 15.47
N ASP A 264 35.28 -5.30 14.15
CA ASP A 264 36.13 -6.25 13.43
C ASP A 264 37.53 -5.65 13.30
N VAL A 265 38.53 -6.38 13.77
CA VAL A 265 39.92 -5.94 13.94
C VAL A 265 40.81 -6.73 13.00
N GLN A 266 41.41 -6.06 12.03
CA GLN A 266 42.34 -6.69 11.08
C GLN A 266 43.78 -6.60 11.60
N VAL A 267 44.50 -7.72 11.57
CA VAL A 267 45.93 -7.83 11.88
C VAL A 267 46.65 -8.63 10.80
N GLY A 268 47.96 -8.44 10.64
CA GLY A 268 48.77 -9.17 9.65
C GLY A 268 48.87 -10.66 9.95
N TYR A 269 48.94 -11.49 8.89
CA TYR A 269 48.93 -12.96 9.01
C TYR A 269 50.04 -13.57 9.90
N LYS A 270 51.15 -12.84 10.11
CA LYS A 270 52.33 -13.29 10.87
C LYS A 270 52.35 -12.80 12.32
N GLU A 271 51.35 -12.03 12.75
CA GLU A 271 51.25 -11.54 14.13
C GLU A 271 50.84 -12.66 15.08
N ASP A 272 51.32 -12.61 16.32
CA ASP A 272 50.93 -13.56 17.37
C ASP A 272 49.53 -13.21 17.88
N LEU A 273 48.55 -14.05 17.52
CA LEU A 273 47.14 -13.87 17.90
C LEU A 273 46.94 -13.84 19.43
N VAL A 274 47.72 -14.60 20.21
CA VAL A 274 47.58 -14.62 21.67
C VAL A 274 48.01 -13.26 22.26
N ARG A 275 49.08 -12.67 21.71
CA ARG A 275 49.53 -11.32 22.06
C ARG A 275 48.53 -10.25 21.60
N VAL A 276 47.94 -10.40 20.42
CA VAL A 276 46.89 -9.50 19.90
C VAL A 276 45.65 -9.53 20.80
N GLU A 277 45.14 -10.71 21.14
CA GLU A 277 43.96 -10.86 22.00
C GLU A 277 44.18 -10.27 23.40
N ALA A 278 45.34 -10.53 24.02
CA ALA A 278 45.69 -9.94 25.31
C ALA A 278 45.70 -8.40 25.28
N LEU A 279 46.29 -7.80 24.24
CA LEU A 279 46.34 -6.35 24.06
C LEU A 279 44.95 -5.75 23.76
N ILE A 280 44.12 -6.44 22.98
CA ILE A 280 42.72 -6.07 22.74
C ILE A 280 41.97 -6.05 24.07
N GLN A 281 42.11 -7.08 24.90
CA GLN A 281 41.44 -7.18 26.18
C GLN A 281 41.88 -6.06 27.14
N GLU A 282 43.20 -5.84 27.31
CA GLU A 282 43.74 -4.76 28.14
C GLU A 282 43.22 -3.38 27.70
N THR A 283 43.23 -3.11 26.40
CA THR A 283 42.75 -1.84 25.83
C THR A 283 41.24 -1.67 26.03
N ALA A 284 40.47 -2.73 25.86
CA ALA A 284 39.02 -2.73 26.04
C ALA A 284 38.60 -2.57 27.51
N GLU A 285 39.29 -3.25 28.44
CA GLU A 285 39.10 -3.09 29.88
C GLU A 285 39.50 -1.69 30.37
N THR A 286 40.53 -1.09 29.76
CA THR A 286 40.93 0.29 30.07
C THR A 286 39.85 1.27 29.61
N LEU A 287 39.38 1.14 28.35
CA LEU A 287 38.29 1.97 27.82
C LEU A 287 37.00 1.82 28.65
N ALA A 288 36.68 0.62 29.11
CA ALA A 288 35.49 0.37 29.93
C ALA A 288 35.53 1.04 31.32
N LYS A 289 36.71 1.42 31.83
CA LYS A 289 36.86 2.10 33.13
C LYS A 289 36.92 3.63 33.01
N GLU A 290 36.93 4.17 31.80
CA GLU A 290 37.05 5.61 31.56
C GLU A 290 35.67 6.28 31.43
N ALA A 291 35.49 7.44 32.04
CA ALA A 291 34.30 8.26 31.80
C ALA A 291 34.33 8.86 30.38
N PRO A 292 33.22 8.86 29.61
CA PRO A 292 31.86 8.44 29.98
C PRO A 292 31.53 6.97 29.59
N PHE A 293 32.52 6.16 29.22
CA PHE A 293 32.29 4.79 28.71
C PHE A 293 31.90 3.77 29.78
N ASP A 294 32.30 4.00 31.03
CA ASP A 294 31.88 3.22 32.22
C ASP A 294 30.34 3.10 32.35
N GLU A 295 29.60 4.19 32.12
CA GLU A 295 28.12 4.16 32.11
C GLU A 295 27.52 3.56 30.83
N LEU A 296 28.30 3.54 29.75
CA LEU A 296 27.84 3.12 28.41
C LEU A 296 28.06 1.63 28.14
N ILE A 297 29.00 0.97 28.82
CA ILE A 297 29.39 -0.43 28.62
C ILE A 297 28.93 -1.25 29.83
N TRP A 298 27.88 -2.05 29.64
CA TRP A 298 27.19 -2.73 30.76
C TRP A 298 27.68 -4.15 31.04
N ALA A 299 28.57 -4.68 30.20
CA ALA A 299 29.17 -6.00 30.35
C ALA A 299 30.63 -5.96 29.90
N PRO A 300 31.51 -6.83 30.45
CA PRO A 300 32.88 -6.94 29.98
C PRO A 300 32.92 -7.21 28.47
N VAL A 301 33.87 -6.57 27.79
CA VAL A 301 34.05 -6.71 26.35
C VAL A 301 34.50 -8.14 26.06
N SER A 302 33.80 -8.80 25.13
CA SER A 302 34.06 -10.19 24.74
C SER A 302 34.81 -10.22 23.42
N ILE A 303 35.89 -10.99 23.37
CA ILE A 303 36.59 -11.32 22.14
C ILE A 303 36.00 -12.64 21.64
N LEU A 304 35.37 -12.64 20.46
CA LEU A 304 34.81 -13.86 19.86
C LEU A 304 35.88 -14.73 19.19
N GLY A 305 37.10 -14.18 19.04
CA GLY A 305 38.23 -14.80 18.34
C GLY A 305 38.24 -14.44 16.86
N VAL A 306 38.86 -15.32 16.06
CA VAL A 306 39.01 -15.15 14.61
C VAL A 306 37.67 -15.35 13.88
N GLU A 307 37.19 -14.31 13.21
CA GLU A 307 36.03 -14.36 12.33
C GLU A 307 36.41 -14.86 10.93
N SER A 308 37.52 -14.38 10.37
CA SER A 308 37.96 -14.75 9.02
C SER A 308 39.48 -14.64 8.86
N VAL A 309 40.01 -15.41 7.91
CA VAL A 309 41.43 -15.47 7.56
C VAL A 309 41.56 -15.19 6.06
N ALA A 310 42.35 -14.17 5.72
CA ALA A 310 42.73 -13.80 4.37
C ALA A 310 44.22 -14.12 4.12
N ALA A 311 44.68 -13.91 2.89
CA ALA A 311 46.05 -14.27 2.49
C ALA A 311 47.15 -13.41 3.15
N ASP A 312 46.83 -12.19 3.54
CA ASP A 312 47.76 -11.20 4.15
C ASP A 312 47.37 -10.80 5.58
N SER A 313 46.21 -11.26 6.07
CA SER A 313 45.58 -10.73 7.28
C SER A 313 44.59 -11.70 7.94
N VAL A 314 44.38 -11.51 9.25
CA VAL A 314 43.39 -12.21 10.08
C VAL A 314 42.45 -11.16 10.66
N VAL A 315 41.15 -11.45 10.70
CA VAL A 315 40.13 -10.57 11.29
C VAL A 315 39.63 -11.21 12.59
N LEU A 316 39.77 -10.50 13.71
CA LEU A 316 39.21 -10.86 15.00
C LEU A 316 37.97 -10.00 15.28
N ARG A 317 36.85 -10.59 15.71
CA ARG A 317 35.69 -9.79 16.18
C ARG A 317 35.71 -9.60 17.69
N VAL A 318 35.55 -8.35 18.08
CA VAL A 318 35.36 -7.88 19.45
C VAL A 318 33.94 -7.35 19.60
N GLU A 319 33.22 -7.76 20.65
CA GLU A 319 31.87 -7.28 20.96
C GLU A 319 31.78 -6.69 22.37
N ALA A 320 31.24 -5.47 22.46
CA ALA A 320 30.91 -4.82 23.73
C ALA A 320 29.40 -4.66 23.86
N ARG A 321 28.85 -4.96 25.04
CA ARG A 321 27.41 -4.78 25.34
C ARG A 321 27.18 -3.37 25.87
N THR A 322 26.37 -2.58 25.19
CA THR A 322 26.23 -1.15 25.44
C THR A 322 24.81 -0.72 25.75
N ALA A 323 24.68 0.47 26.34
CA ALA A 323 23.43 1.21 26.39
C ALA A 323 22.79 1.35 24.97
N PRO A 324 21.44 1.36 24.87
CA PRO A 324 20.74 1.49 23.59
C PRO A 324 21.11 2.74 22.80
N GLY A 325 21.18 2.63 21.47
CA GLY A 325 21.58 3.72 20.57
C GLY A 325 23.02 4.23 20.74
N LYS A 326 23.84 3.64 21.62
CA LYS A 326 25.23 4.07 21.88
C LYS A 326 26.30 3.15 21.29
N SER A 327 25.91 2.03 20.68
CA SER A 327 26.83 1.05 20.09
C SER A 327 27.78 1.66 19.07
N LEU A 328 27.31 2.57 18.20
CA LEU A 328 28.16 3.27 17.24
C LEU A 328 29.21 4.18 17.90
N THR A 329 28.88 4.82 19.02
CA THR A 329 29.80 5.67 19.78
C THR A 329 30.90 4.83 20.43
N VAL A 330 30.52 3.74 21.10
CA VAL A 330 31.46 2.80 21.72
C VAL A 330 32.34 2.13 20.67
N ALA A 331 31.76 1.63 19.56
CA ALA A 331 32.52 0.99 18.49
C ALA A 331 33.53 1.95 17.82
N ARG A 332 33.20 3.25 17.70
CA ARG A 332 34.14 4.28 17.22
C ARG A 332 35.29 4.52 18.20
N ALA A 333 34.98 4.67 19.50
CA ALA A 333 36.00 4.83 20.53
C ALA A 333 36.93 3.60 20.63
N LEU A 334 36.35 2.40 20.62
CA LEU A 334 37.09 1.14 20.69
C LEU A 334 38.01 0.97 19.48
N ARG A 335 37.54 1.25 18.25
CA ARG A 335 38.42 1.30 17.05
C ARG A 335 39.57 2.31 17.20
N GLN A 336 39.32 3.50 17.74
CA GLN A 336 40.34 4.51 17.94
C GLN A 336 41.40 4.08 18.97
N ARG A 337 40.98 3.48 20.11
CA ARG A 337 41.89 3.01 21.15
C ARG A 337 42.70 1.79 20.72
N LEU A 338 42.06 0.80 20.08
CA LEU A 338 42.76 -0.36 19.53
C LEU A 338 43.83 0.06 18.52
N LYS A 339 43.52 0.99 17.61
CA LYS A 339 44.52 1.49 16.65
C LYS A 339 45.75 2.08 17.38
N ALA A 340 45.53 2.94 18.38
CA ALA A 340 46.62 3.54 19.15
C ALA A 340 47.44 2.48 19.92
N ALA A 341 46.80 1.46 20.49
CA ALA A 341 47.47 0.36 21.19
C ALA A 341 48.32 -0.50 20.23
N PHE A 342 47.83 -0.79 19.02
CA PHE A 342 48.58 -1.51 17.99
C PHE A 342 49.78 -0.70 17.47
N ASP A 343 49.59 0.60 17.21
CA ASP A 343 50.66 1.52 16.80
C ASP A 343 51.80 1.53 17.83
N LEU A 344 51.47 1.58 19.13
CA LEU A 344 52.45 1.57 20.24
C LEU A 344 53.13 0.19 20.43
N SER A 345 52.39 -0.90 20.21
CA SER A 345 52.87 -2.28 20.40
C SER A 345 53.63 -2.85 19.20
N GLY A 346 53.66 -2.10 18.08
CA GLY A 346 54.30 -2.49 16.82
C GLY A 346 53.52 -3.53 16.01
N ILE A 347 52.24 -3.74 16.29
CA ILE A 347 51.39 -4.75 15.63
C ILE A 347 50.87 -4.19 14.31
N LYS A 348 51.13 -4.89 13.21
CA LYS A 348 50.75 -4.44 11.87
C LYS A 348 49.30 -4.83 11.54
N VAL A 349 48.47 -3.83 11.25
CA VAL A 349 47.07 -4.00 10.81
C VAL A 349 46.96 -4.69 9.45
N LYS A 350 47.95 -4.46 8.57
CA LYS A 350 48.08 -5.11 7.26
C LYS A 350 49.55 -5.34 6.97
N GLU A 351 49.89 -6.46 6.32
CA GLU A 351 51.22 -6.64 5.75
C GLU A 351 51.39 -5.67 4.56
N GLU A 352 52.11 -4.58 4.79
CA GLU A 352 52.56 -3.70 3.71
C GLU A 352 53.58 -4.48 2.86
N VAL A 353 53.10 -5.02 1.74
CA VAL A 353 53.95 -5.56 0.69
C VAL A 353 54.75 -4.39 0.13
N ALA A 354 55.97 -4.21 0.65
CA ALA A 354 56.90 -3.24 0.12
C ALA A 354 57.00 -3.42 -1.40
N PRO A 355 56.82 -2.36 -2.21
CA PRO A 355 56.95 -2.48 -3.65
C PRO A 355 58.35 -3.00 -3.94
N ALA A 356 58.44 -4.10 -4.68
CA ALA A 356 59.68 -4.85 -4.84
C ALA A 356 60.80 -3.95 -5.39
N ALA A 357 61.71 -3.55 -4.51
CA ALA A 357 62.89 -2.75 -4.82
C ALA A 357 63.91 -3.63 -5.57
N GLY A 358 63.63 -3.90 -6.84
CA GLY A 358 64.32 -4.96 -7.59
C GLY A 358 63.98 -5.06 -9.08
N ALA A 359 63.63 -3.95 -9.76
CA ALA A 359 63.47 -3.93 -11.22
C ALA A 359 63.87 -2.58 -11.87
N ALA A 360 64.76 -1.81 -11.25
CA ALA A 360 65.32 -0.60 -11.86
C ALA A 360 66.43 -0.98 -12.86
N GLY A 361 66.08 -1.36 -14.09
CA GLY A 361 67.12 -1.80 -15.04
C GLY A 361 66.72 -2.35 -16.43
N ALA A 362 65.70 -1.82 -17.12
CA ALA A 362 65.63 -1.76 -18.60
C ALA A 362 64.30 -1.20 -19.12
N ALA A 363 64.28 0.06 -19.56
CA ALA A 363 63.44 0.64 -20.64
C ALA A 363 63.28 2.17 -20.48
N ALA A 364 64.38 2.92 -20.54
CA ALA A 364 64.29 4.36 -20.77
C ALA A 364 64.08 4.60 -22.27
N GLY A 365 62.91 5.08 -22.70
CA GLY A 365 62.72 5.44 -24.12
C GLY A 365 61.32 5.48 -24.70
N THR A 366 60.35 6.16 -24.07
CA THR A 366 59.51 7.20 -24.71
C THR A 366 58.52 7.76 -23.69
N ALA A 367 58.67 9.05 -23.35
CA ALA A 367 57.69 9.77 -22.55
C ALA A 367 56.62 10.39 -23.46
N ALA A 368 55.36 9.96 -23.29
CA ALA A 368 54.19 10.69 -23.77
C ALA A 368 53.16 10.73 -22.64
N MET A 369 52.74 11.94 -22.29
CA MET A 369 51.95 12.27 -21.11
C MET A 369 50.53 11.68 -21.16
N VAL A 370 50.17 10.87 -20.17
CA VAL A 370 48.78 10.55 -19.85
C VAL A 370 48.48 11.12 -18.46
N VAL A 371 47.58 12.10 -18.42
CA VAL A 371 47.13 12.74 -17.17
C VAL A 371 46.26 11.76 -16.39
N ALA A 372 46.51 11.66 -15.08
CA ALA A 372 45.69 10.86 -14.19
C ALA A 372 44.28 11.45 -14.06
N THR A 373 43.26 10.65 -14.37
CA THR A 373 41.90 10.83 -13.85
C THR A 373 41.67 9.77 -12.79
N THR A 374 41.23 10.21 -11.62
CA THR A 374 40.98 9.39 -10.43
C THR A 374 39.92 8.33 -10.69
N ALA A 375 40.23 7.06 -10.38
CA ALA A 375 39.26 5.98 -10.37
C ALA A 375 38.34 6.06 -9.14
N ALA A 376 37.43 7.03 -9.16
CA ALA A 376 36.17 6.98 -8.45
C ALA A 376 35.07 6.67 -9.48
N ASP A 377 34.01 5.98 -9.04
CA ASP A 377 32.87 5.53 -9.85
C ASP A 377 33.10 4.32 -10.78
N ALA A 378 33.32 3.15 -10.17
CA ALA A 378 33.26 1.85 -10.83
C ALA A 378 31.80 1.34 -10.92
N ALA A 379 30.95 2.05 -11.66
CA ALA A 379 29.67 1.51 -12.11
C ALA A 379 29.90 0.38 -13.14
N PRO A 380 29.10 -0.71 -13.15
CA PRO A 380 29.22 -1.74 -14.18
C PRO A 380 28.98 -1.13 -15.57
N PRO A 381 29.69 -1.58 -16.63
CA PRO A 381 29.62 -0.97 -17.95
C PRO A 381 28.19 -1.06 -18.51
N SER A 382 27.46 0.06 -18.43
CA SER A 382 26.08 0.10 -18.91
C SER A 382 26.05 -0.07 -20.43
N ALA A 383 25.12 -0.88 -20.93
CA ALA A 383 24.99 -1.21 -22.35
C ALA A 383 24.53 -0.03 -23.26
N LEU A 384 24.68 1.21 -22.78
CA LEU A 384 24.46 2.47 -23.48
C LEU A 384 25.79 3.23 -23.73
N ALA A 385 26.88 2.85 -23.06
CA ALA A 385 28.19 3.47 -23.22
C ALA A 385 28.93 3.03 -24.50
N ASP A 386 28.54 1.91 -25.09
CA ASP A 386 29.09 1.42 -26.36
C ASP A 386 28.20 1.89 -27.54
N PRO A 387 28.72 2.76 -28.44
CA PRO A 387 27.97 3.29 -29.57
C PRO A 387 27.65 2.25 -30.65
N THR A 388 28.28 1.08 -30.60
CA THR A 388 28.00 -0.06 -31.51
C THR A 388 26.96 -1.03 -30.95
N SER A 389 26.53 -0.85 -29.71
CA SER A 389 25.57 -1.75 -29.06
C SER A 389 24.16 -1.65 -29.68
N PRO A 390 23.42 -2.78 -29.78
CA PRO A 390 22.04 -2.77 -30.31
C PRO A 390 21.08 -1.87 -29.52
N ARG A 391 21.32 -1.64 -28.23
CA ARG A 391 20.48 -0.77 -27.38
C ARG A 391 20.77 0.71 -27.57
N TYR A 392 22.01 1.09 -27.85
CA TYR A 392 22.34 2.47 -28.25
C TYR A 392 21.66 2.82 -29.58
N LEU A 393 21.77 1.95 -30.59
CA LEU A 393 21.15 2.14 -31.90
C LEU A 393 19.61 2.21 -31.83
N ALA A 394 18.97 1.45 -30.93
CA ALA A 394 17.53 1.53 -30.68
C ALA A 394 17.07 2.85 -30.01
N THR A 395 18.01 3.68 -29.53
CA THR A 395 17.72 4.98 -28.88
C THR A 395 17.98 6.16 -29.84
N ALA A 396 18.45 5.91 -31.06
CA ALA A 396 18.64 6.94 -32.07
C ALA A 396 17.30 7.57 -32.50
N PRO A 397 17.16 8.90 -32.55
CA PRO A 397 15.90 9.56 -32.90
C PRO A 397 15.52 9.29 -34.37
N ILE A 398 14.25 9.00 -34.60
CA ILE A 398 13.69 8.73 -35.93
C ILE A 398 13.86 9.98 -36.81
N PRO A 399 14.45 9.87 -38.02
CA PRO A 399 14.60 11.02 -38.91
C PRO A 399 13.22 11.53 -39.37
N ALA A 400 13.08 12.87 -39.39
CA ALA A 400 11.84 13.53 -39.81
C ALA A 400 11.51 13.21 -41.30
N PRO A 401 10.22 13.12 -41.66
CA PRO A 401 9.82 12.80 -43.02
C PRO A 401 10.26 13.90 -44.00
N VAL A 402 10.95 13.49 -45.07
CA VAL A 402 11.37 14.38 -46.16
C VAL A 402 10.13 14.89 -46.89
N LYS A 403 9.97 16.21 -46.96
CA LYS A 403 8.94 16.85 -47.79
C LYS A 403 9.29 16.63 -49.27
N PRO A 404 8.38 16.09 -50.11
CA PRO A 404 8.66 15.94 -51.54
C PRO A 404 8.85 17.30 -52.20
N ALA A 405 9.79 17.37 -53.14
CA ALA A 405 10.02 18.56 -53.96
C ALA A 405 8.97 18.65 -55.08
N ASP A 406 8.53 19.88 -55.39
CA ASP A 406 7.69 20.17 -56.54
C ASP A 406 8.53 20.15 -57.82
N ASP A 407 8.54 19.02 -58.53
CA ASP A 407 9.08 18.95 -59.90
C ASP A 407 8.02 19.41 -60.92
N ALA A 408 8.18 20.64 -61.40
CA ALA A 408 7.45 21.14 -62.57
C ALA A 408 8.05 20.53 -63.86
N GLY A 409 7.27 19.73 -64.60
CA GLY A 409 7.83 18.91 -65.69
C GLY A 409 6.86 18.46 -66.79
N ALA A 410 6.10 19.40 -67.38
CA ALA A 410 5.49 19.41 -68.72
C ALA A 410 5.10 18.09 -69.45
N LYS A 411 3.84 18.05 -69.95
CA LYS A 411 3.54 17.51 -71.30
C LYS A 411 2.22 18.03 -71.90
N SER A 412 2.34 18.70 -73.04
CA SER A 412 1.35 18.81 -74.13
C SER A 412 1.35 17.51 -74.97
N PRO A 413 0.45 17.27 -75.95
CA PRO A 413 -0.61 18.13 -76.52
C PRO A 413 -1.99 17.98 -75.88
#